data_AF-A0A952SAS8-F1
#
_entry.id   AF-A0A952SAS8-F1
#
_cell.length_a   1.000
_cell.length_b   1.000
_cell.length_c   1.000
_cell.angle_alpha   90.00
_cell.angle_beta   90.00
_cell.angle_gamma   90.00
#
_symmetry.space_group_name_H-M   'P 1'
#
loop_
_entity.id
_entity.type
_entity.pdbx_description
1 polymer ?
#
loop_
_entity_poly.entity_id
_entity_poly.type
_entity_poly.pdbx_seq_one_letter_code
_entity_poly.pdbx_strand_id
1 'polypeptide(L)'
;MKRVLTIAPLILVLLVAGPLRANSPDGSLGGYAVRVSTAISLADELVNSSESGDQASYSQIVVELKRTLPPSEKLTYGGGTLDIDNRWLHEELDRLISSNENARTDIASAIYERLVSIEEHINELENATAQQRSRDEDKRKLGEILDRDDYRKPVVQESPFQRVLDAILKWIQDLFPSAAPTPVDQAGMPQLASILQTLLYVGLTGLLLMLAWRLTRYLRTRYSSEEKTAKDDRVVLGETIAADVSPSGLLDEAESLARAGELRLAIRKGYVALLCELNDRRLIALARHKTNRDYLRDVNKRPLFDDFRVITGAFERHWYGDHGSAAGDWEEFREMYSRTLEKARPQSAN
;
A
#
# COMPACT_ATOMS: atom_id res chain seq x y z
N MET A 1 2.94 25.83 50.21
CA MET A 1 2.28 24.60 49.73
C MET A 1 0.88 24.53 50.30
N LYS A 2 -0.15 24.84 49.51
CA LYS A 2 -1.55 24.40 49.69
C LYS A 2 -2.23 24.65 48.35
N ARG A 3 -2.38 23.57 47.56
CA ARG A 3 -3.10 23.56 46.29
C ARG A 3 -4.58 23.73 46.61
N VAL A 4 -5.17 24.83 46.16
CA VAL A 4 -6.63 24.99 46.13
C VAL A 4 -7.09 24.41 44.80
N LEU A 5 -7.99 23.44 44.92
CA LEU A 5 -8.56 22.63 43.86
C LEU A 5 -9.59 23.49 43.09
N THR A 6 -9.21 24.07 41.96
CA THR A 6 -10.14 24.73 41.04
C THR A 6 -10.91 23.66 40.27
N ILE A 7 -12.20 23.54 40.58
CA ILE A 7 -13.15 22.70 39.86
C ILE A 7 -13.46 23.42 38.54
N ALA A 8 -12.86 22.97 37.45
CA ALA A 8 -13.21 23.41 36.10
C ALA A 8 -14.61 22.87 35.73
N PRO A 9 -15.53 23.70 35.19
CA PRO A 9 -16.77 23.18 34.66
C PRO A 9 -16.48 22.44 33.35
N LEU A 10 -16.78 21.14 33.39
CA LEU A 10 -16.73 20.18 32.29
C LEU A 10 -17.64 20.66 31.14
N ILE A 11 -17.07 20.98 29.97
CA ILE A 11 -17.85 21.15 28.74
C ILE A 11 -18.39 19.77 28.35
N LEU A 12 -19.66 19.51 28.64
CA LEU A 12 -20.35 18.29 28.24
C LEU A 12 -20.79 18.43 26.78
N VAL A 13 -20.01 17.87 25.85
CA VAL A 13 -20.38 17.80 24.43
C VAL A 13 -21.39 16.67 24.24
N LEU A 14 -22.67 17.02 24.12
CA LEU A 14 -23.74 16.07 23.80
C LEU A 14 -24.12 16.20 22.32
N LEU A 15 -23.67 15.25 21.51
CA LEU A 15 -23.83 15.26 20.05
C LEU A 15 -25.22 14.73 19.67
N VAL A 16 -26.17 15.64 19.42
CA VAL A 16 -27.52 15.29 18.95
C VAL A 16 -27.67 15.75 17.49
N ALA A 17 -27.86 14.78 16.59
CA ALA A 17 -28.11 15.05 15.18
C ALA A 17 -29.56 15.54 14.98
N GLY A 18 -29.72 16.77 14.47
CA GLY A 18 -31.01 17.37 14.11
C GLY A 18 -30.93 18.09 12.75
N PRO A 19 -32.08 18.34 12.08
CA PRO A 19 -32.09 18.74 10.68
C PRO A 19 -31.59 20.17 10.47
N LEU A 20 -30.84 20.35 9.38
CA LEU A 20 -30.08 21.54 8.99
C LEU A 20 -31.01 22.74 8.72
N ARG A 21 -30.85 23.83 9.50
CA ARG A 21 -31.30 25.19 9.12
C ARG A 21 -30.08 26.00 8.66
N ALA A 22 -30.34 26.90 7.71
CA ALA A 22 -29.36 27.67 6.94
C ALA A 22 -28.30 28.40 7.81
N ASN A 23 -27.05 28.34 7.34
CA ASN A 23 -25.86 28.97 7.92
C ASN A 23 -25.95 30.50 7.87
N SER A 24 -26.12 31.14 9.03
CA SER A 24 -25.67 32.51 9.26
C SER A 24 -24.22 32.47 9.75
N PRO A 25 -23.30 33.32 9.26
CA PRO A 25 -21.89 33.33 9.70
C PRO A 25 -21.74 33.54 11.22
N ASP A 26 -22.69 34.24 11.85
CA ASP A 26 -22.74 34.48 13.29
C ASP A 26 -23.00 33.22 14.13
N GLY A 27 -23.60 32.18 13.53
CA GLY A 27 -23.92 30.91 14.19
C GLY A 27 -22.83 29.86 14.04
N SER A 28 -21.68 30.18 13.44
CA SER A 28 -20.56 29.24 13.27
C SER A 28 -19.58 29.32 14.44
N LEU A 29 -18.79 28.26 14.66
CA LEU A 29 -17.72 28.28 15.68
C LEU A 29 -16.72 29.43 15.47
N GLY A 30 -16.34 29.72 14.21
CA GLY A 30 -15.45 30.84 13.90
C GLY A 30 -16.09 32.21 14.20
N GLY A 31 -17.40 32.36 13.98
CA GLY A 31 -18.14 33.56 14.38
C GLY A 31 -18.16 33.75 15.90
N TYR A 32 -18.25 32.65 16.66
CA TYR A 32 -18.13 32.69 18.12
C TYR A 32 -16.70 33.02 18.58
N ALA A 33 -15.67 32.46 17.93
CA ALA A 33 -14.26 32.74 18.24
C ALA A 33 -13.96 34.25 18.19
N VAL A 34 -14.45 34.94 17.15
CA VAL A 34 -14.29 36.40 17.01
C VAL A 34 -14.99 37.15 18.15
N ARG A 35 -16.18 36.71 18.57
CA ARG A 35 -16.90 37.32 19.70
C ARG A 35 -16.18 37.07 21.03
N VAL A 36 -15.60 35.89 21.23
CA VAL A 36 -14.78 35.59 22.42
C VAL A 36 -13.53 36.47 22.44
N SER A 37 -12.84 36.63 21.32
CA SER A 37 -11.67 37.52 21.21
C SER A 37 -12.02 38.99 21.52
N THR A 38 -13.18 39.44 21.03
CA THR A 38 -13.73 40.76 21.37
C THR A 38 -14.05 40.87 22.86
N ALA A 39 -14.63 39.83 23.46
CA ALA A 39 -14.93 39.79 24.89
C ALA A 39 -13.65 39.76 25.75
N ILE A 40 -12.57 39.12 25.31
CA ILE A 40 -11.26 39.16 25.99
C ILE A 40 -10.74 40.60 26.03
N SER A 41 -10.81 41.32 24.91
CA SER A 41 -10.39 42.73 24.83
C SER A 41 -11.20 43.61 25.79
N LEU A 42 -12.52 43.39 25.86
CA LEU A 42 -13.40 44.08 26.81
C LEU A 42 -13.13 43.69 28.27
N ALA A 43 -12.78 42.42 28.52
CA ALA A 43 -12.43 41.95 29.87
C ALA A 43 -11.09 42.51 30.35
N ASP A 44 -10.12 42.74 29.46
CA ASP A 44 -8.87 43.43 29.77
C ASP A 44 -9.13 44.90 30.14
N GLU A 45 -9.99 45.58 29.38
CA GLU A 45 -10.46 46.94 29.73
C GLU A 45 -11.25 46.95 31.05
N LEU A 46 -12.00 45.88 31.33
CA LEU A 46 -12.71 45.70 32.60
C LEU A 46 -11.75 45.58 33.79
N VAL A 47 -10.64 44.87 33.65
CA VAL A 47 -9.60 44.75 34.69
C VAL A 47 -9.02 46.13 34.97
N ASN A 48 -8.58 46.86 33.94
CA ASN A 48 -8.01 48.20 34.07
C ASN A 48 -9.00 49.23 34.67
N SER A 49 -10.27 49.19 34.26
CA SER A 49 -11.32 50.08 34.81
C SER A 49 -11.71 49.71 36.25
N SER A 50 -11.60 48.43 36.63
CA SER A 50 -11.83 48.01 38.01
C SER A 50 -10.77 48.53 38.99
N GLU A 51 -9.52 48.68 38.55
CA GLU A 51 -8.41 49.23 39.35
C GLU A 51 -8.50 50.74 39.54
N SER A 52 -9.06 51.45 38.56
CA SER A 52 -9.22 52.91 38.61
C SER A 52 -10.45 53.38 39.40
N GLY A 53 -11.37 52.47 39.75
CA GLY A 53 -12.54 52.76 40.56
C GLY A 53 -13.69 53.49 39.84
N ASP A 54 -13.63 53.65 38.52
CA ASP A 54 -14.67 54.34 37.74
C ASP A 54 -15.90 53.45 37.49
N GLN A 55 -16.94 53.68 38.31
CA GLN A 55 -18.20 52.94 38.26
C GLN A 55 -19.03 53.12 37.00
N ALA A 56 -18.91 54.27 36.32
CA ALA A 56 -19.60 54.47 35.06
C ALA A 56 -18.92 53.68 33.93
N SER A 57 -17.59 53.63 33.94
CA SER A 57 -16.78 52.94 32.92
C SER A 57 -16.99 51.42 32.97
N TYR A 58 -16.78 50.76 34.12
CA TYR A 58 -16.91 49.28 34.17
C TYR A 58 -18.34 48.80 33.95
N SER A 59 -19.36 49.58 34.34
CA SER A 59 -20.77 49.20 34.13
C SER A 59 -21.15 49.21 32.65
N GLN A 60 -20.58 50.12 31.84
CA GLN A 60 -20.74 50.12 30.39
C GLN A 60 -20.08 48.89 29.75
N ILE A 61 -18.86 48.56 30.20
CA ILE A 61 -18.12 47.38 29.72
C ILE A 61 -18.88 46.10 30.05
N VAL A 62 -19.48 45.99 31.24
CA VAL A 62 -20.32 44.83 31.63
C VAL A 62 -21.52 44.67 30.68
N VAL A 63 -22.22 45.75 30.34
CA VAL A 63 -23.35 45.71 29.41
C VAL A 63 -22.89 45.23 28.03
N GLU A 64 -21.75 45.71 27.56
CA GLU A 64 -21.19 45.34 26.26
C GLU A 64 -20.71 43.87 26.22
N LEU A 65 -20.12 43.37 27.30
CA LEU A 65 -19.75 41.96 27.46
C LEU A 65 -20.98 41.05 27.41
N LYS A 66 -22.05 41.40 28.12
CA LYS A 66 -23.31 40.64 28.10
C LYS A 66 -23.98 40.64 26.73
N ARG A 67 -23.80 41.71 25.95
CA ARG A 67 -24.29 41.83 24.57
C ARG A 67 -23.48 40.98 23.60
N THR A 68 -22.16 40.94 23.80
CA THR A 68 -21.22 40.19 22.94
C THR A 68 -21.40 38.68 23.12
N LEU A 69 -21.60 38.22 24.34
CA LEU A 69 -21.75 36.80 24.68
C LEU A 69 -23.10 36.54 25.37
N PRO A 70 -24.15 36.13 24.63
CA PRO A 70 -25.47 35.85 25.22
C PRO A 70 -25.43 34.61 26.13
N PRO A 71 -26.35 34.47 27.10
CA PRO A 71 -26.29 33.46 28.14
C PRO A 71 -26.37 32.01 27.63
N SER A 72 -27.07 31.78 26.52
CA SER A 72 -27.08 30.48 25.84
C SER A 72 -27.25 30.71 24.35
N GLU A 73 -26.50 29.96 23.54
CA GLU A 73 -26.57 30.02 22.09
C GLU A 73 -26.24 28.67 21.46
N LYS A 74 -26.77 28.44 20.25
CA LYS A 74 -26.53 27.21 19.50
C LYS A 74 -25.66 27.51 18.29
N LEU A 75 -24.51 26.84 18.21
CA LEU A 75 -23.54 26.99 17.14
C LEU A 75 -23.54 25.78 16.22
N THR A 76 -23.17 25.97 14.95
CA THR A 76 -22.95 24.89 13.99
C THR A 76 -21.46 24.61 13.85
N TYR A 77 -21.08 23.34 14.04
CA TYR A 77 -19.70 22.89 13.91
C TYR A 77 -19.63 21.45 13.39
N GLY A 78 -18.81 21.21 12.36
CA GLY A 78 -18.60 19.86 11.81
C GLY A 78 -19.87 19.15 11.29
N GLY A 79 -20.94 19.89 10.95
CA GLY A 79 -22.23 19.33 10.55
C GLY A 79 -23.18 18.98 11.71
N GLY A 80 -22.77 19.23 12.96
CA GLY A 80 -23.61 19.13 14.16
C GLY A 80 -23.93 20.49 14.78
N THR A 81 -24.85 20.48 15.76
CA THR A 81 -25.21 21.65 16.57
C THR A 81 -24.59 21.52 17.96
N LEU A 82 -23.90 22.56 18.42
CA LEU A 82 -23.29 22.67 19.74
C LEU A 82 -24.08 23.69 20.56
N ASP A 83 -24.47 23.32 21.78
CA ASP A 83 -25.11 24.25 22.73
C ASP A 83 -24.02 24.87 23.62
N ILE A 84 -23.89 26.20 23.58
CA ILE A 84 -22.93 26.97 24.36
C ILE A 84 -23.67 27.64 25.51
N ASP A 85 -23.15 27.44 26.72
CA ASP A 85 -23.69 27.99 27.95
C ASP A 85 -22.73 29.04 28.53
N ASN A 86 -23.06 30.32 28.31
CA ASN A 86 -22.32 31.45 28.87
C ASN A 86 -22.98 32.00 30.16
N ARG A 87 -23.94 31.29 30.78
CA ARG A 87 -24.59 31.78 32.01
C ARG A 87 -23.60 32.12 33.12
N TRP A 88 -22.50 31.36 33.20
CA TRP A 88 -21.41 31.62 34.14
C TRP A 88 -20.86 33.05 34.03
N LEU A 89 -20.76 33.59 32.81
CA LEU A 89 -20.23 34.93 32.56
C LEU A 89 -21.20 35.98 33.08
N HIS A 90 -22.50 35.80 32.81
CA HIS A 90 -23.54 36.71 33.29
C HIS A 90 -23.61 36.73 34.82
N GLU A 91 -23.49 35.56 35.46
CA GLU A 91 -23.46 35.43 36.92
C GLU A 91 -22.24 36.12 37.56
N GLU A 92 -21.05 35.96 36.97
CA GLU A 92 -19.83 36.60 37.47
C GLU A 92 -19.86 38.13 37.23
N LEU A 93 -20.40 38.59 36.10
CA LEU A 93 -20.59 40.02 35.82
C LEU A 93 -21.60 40.66 36.78
N ASP A 94 -22.68 39.96 37.16
CA ASP A 94 -23.63 40.43 38.18
C ASP A 94 -23.01 40.47 39.58
N ARG A 95 -22.14 39.50 39.90
CA ARG A 95 -21.36 39.52 41.13
C ARG A 95 -20.40 40.70 41.17
N LEU A 96 -19.75 41.04 40.06
CA LEU A 96 -18.83 42.17 39.97
C LEU A 96 -19.55 43.49 40.33
N ILE A 97 -20.76 43.73 39.80
CA ILE A 97 -21.54 44.95 40.08
C ILE A 97 -21.86 45.09 41.58
N SER A 98 -22.13 43.98 42.27
CA SER A 98 -22.54 43.94 43.68
C SER A 98 -21.37 43.84 44.67
N SER A 99 -20.14 43.69 44.19
CA SER A 99 -18.93 43.46 45.02
C SER A 99 -18.21 44.73 45.42
N ASN A 100 -17.30 44.63 46.40
CA ASN A 100 -16.38 45.69 46.80
C ASN A 100 -15.17 45.80 45.86
N GLU A 101 -14.39 46.89 45.96
CA GLU A 101 -13.27 47.22 45.05
C GLU A 101 -12.26 46.08 44.86
N ASN A 102 -11.71 45.52 45.95
CA ASN A 102 -10.75 44.42 45.87
C ASN A 102 -11.34 43.17 45.20
N ALA A 103 -12.58 42.82 45.56
CA ALA A 103 -13.25 41.66 44.95
C ALA A 103 -13.60 41.89 43.46
N ARG A 104 -13.79 43.13 43.02
CA ARG A 104 -14.06 43.45 41.59
C ARG A 104 -12.86 43.13 40.72
N THR A 105 -11.67 43.53 41.14
CA THR A 105 -10.42 43.27 40.39
C THR A 105 -10.13 41.78 40.29
N ASP A 106 -10.35 41.03 41.39
CA ASP A 106 -10.20 39.57 41.39
C ASP A 106 -11.22 38.90 40.44
N ILE A 107 -12.48 39.34 40.45
CA ILE A 107 -13.53 38.80 39.57
C ILE A 107 -13.25 39.15 38.10
N ALA A 108 -12.85 40.40 37.80
CA ALA A 108 -12.52 40.83 36.44
C ALA A 108 -11.34 40.01 35.87
N SER A 109 -10.30 39.79 36.68
CA SER A 109 -9.14 38.98 36.31
C SER A 109 -9.54 37.52 36.04
N ALA A 110 -10.39 36.94 36.89
CA ALA A 110 -10.88 35.57 36.70
C ALA A 110 -11.74 35.42 35.43
N ILE A 111 -12.54 36.44 35.09
CA ILE A 111 -13.31 36.48 33.84
C ILE A 111 -12.36 36.51 32.64
N TYR A 112 -11.36 37.39 32.66
CA TYR A 112 -10.36 37.51 31.60
C TYR A 112 -9.61 36.19 31.37
N GLU A 113 -9.03 35.60 32.42
CA GLU A 113 -8.28 34.33 32.33
C GLU A 113 -9.14 33.20 31.75
N ARG A 114 -10.41 33.14 32.17
CA ARG A 114 -11.33 32.11 31.70
C ARG A 114 -11.70 32.31 30.22
N LEU A 115 -11.90 33.55 29.77
CA LEU A 115 -12.16 33.82 28.36
C LEU A 115 -10.95 33.49 27.48
N VAL A 116 -9.73 33.81 27.93
CA VAL A 116 -8.48 33.42 27.24
C VAL A 116 -8.37 31.91 27.11
N SER A 117 -8.65 31.16 28.19
CA SER A 117 -8.65 29.70 28.13
C SER A 117 -9.71 29.15 27.15
N ILE A 118 -10.87 29.81 27.02
CA ILE A 118 -11.90 29.42 26.05
C ILE A 118 -11.39 29.66 24.61
N GLU A 119 -10.75 30.80 24.34
CA GLU A 119 -10.16 31.09 23.02
C GLU A 119 -9.09 30.07 22.63
N GLU A 120 -8.22 29.67 23.57
CA GLU A 120 -7.21 28.63 23.34
C GLU A 120 -7.85 27.28 22.93
N HIS A 121 -8.87 26.83 23.68
CA HIS A 121 -9.57 25.58 23.33
C HIS A 121 -10.30 25.67 21.98
N ILE A 122 -10.87 26.82 21.62
CA ILE A 122 -11.50 27.01 20.31
C ILE A 122 -10.46 26.88 19.19
N ASN A 123 -9.29 27.51 19.37
CA ASN A 123 -8.20 27.43 18.40
C ASN A 123 -7.65 26.00 18.24
N GLU A 124 -7.54 25.24 19.34
CA GLU A 124 -7.16 23.82 19.28
C GLU A 124 -8.16 22.99 18.46
N LEU A 125 -9.47 23.21 18.65
CA LEU A 125 -10.52 22.53 17.91
C LEU A 125 -10.46 22.85 16.42
N GLU A 126 -10.27 24.12 16.05
CA GLU A 126 -10.14 24.53 14.64
C GLU A 126 -8.91 23.91 13.97
N ASN A 127 -7.77 23.90 14.67
CA ASN A 127 -6.53 23.29 14.19
C ASN A 127 -6.67 21.76 14.00
N ALA A 128 -7.30 21.08 14.95
CA ALA A 128 -7.56 19.64 14.85
C ALA A 128 -8.45 19.30 13.63
N THR A 129 -9.46 20.12 13.36
CA THR A 129 -10.34 19.95 12.20
C THR A 129 -9.63 20.24 10.89
N ALA A 130 -8.78 21.27 10.83
CA ALA A 130 -7.97 21.57 9.65
C ALA A 130 -7.02 20.40 9.30
N GLN A 131 -6.37 19.82 10.31
CA GLN A 131 -5.50 18.66 10.13
C GLN A 131 -6.26 17.41 9.65
N GLN A 132 -7.46 17.17 10.18
CA GLN A 132 -8.30 16.05 9.75
C GLN A 132 -8.78 16.21 8.30
N ARG A 133 -9.21 17.42 7.89
CA ARG A 133 -9.60 17.71 6.50
C ARG A 133 -8.45 17.46 5.53
N SER A 134 -7.23 17.91 5.85
CA SER A 134 -6.05 17.64 5.02
C SER A 134 -5.82 16.14 4.83
N ARG A 135 -5.94 15.34 5.89
CA ARG A 135 -5.75 13.87 5.81
C ARG A 135 -6.79 13.20 4.93
N ASP A 136 -8.04 13.64 4.99
CA ASP A 136 -9.11 13.05 4.19
C ASP A 136 -9.00 13.47 2.71
N GLU A 137 -8.52 14.68 2.43
CA GLU A 137 -8.15 15.11 1.07
C GLU A 137 -7.00 14.28 0.50
N ASP A 138 -5.96 14.04 1.30
CA ASP A 138 -4.81 13.22 0.89
C ASP A 138 -5.23 11.78 0.59
N LYS A 139 -6.08 11.18 1.42
CA LYS A 139 -6.66 9.84 1.16
C LYS A 139 -7.47 9.82 -0.13
N ARG A 140 -8.24 10.87 -0.41
CA ARG A 140 -9.04 10.97 -1.65
C ARG A 140 -8.14 11.05 -2.88
N LYS A 141 -7.11 11.90 -2.86
CA LYS A 141 -6.11 12.00 -3.93
C LYS A 141 -5.36 10.68 -4.12
N LEU A 142 -5.02 10.00 -3.02
CA LEU A 142 -4.40 8.68 -3.08
C LEU A 142 -5.33 7.65 -3.73
N GLY A 143 -6.61 7.63 -3.37
CA GLY A 143 -7.61 6.78 -4.01
C GLY A 143 -7.75 7.04 -5.50
N GLU A 144 -7.76 8.31 -5.90
CA GLU A 144 -7.77 8.72 -7.32
C GLU A 144 -6.53 8.23 -8.08
N ILE A 145 -5.33 8.32 -7.47
CA ILE A 145 -4.10 7.80 -8.06
C ILE A 145 -4.15 6.27 -8.19
N LEU A 146 -4.65 5.57 -7.16
CA LEU A 146 -4.75 4.11 -7.16
C LEU A 146 -5.80 3.58 -8.16
N ASP A 147 -6.81 4.37 -8.48
CA ASP A 147 -7.84 3.99 -9.46
C ASP A 147 -7.47 4.35 -10.92
N ARG A 148 -6.36 5.07 -11.14
CA ARG A 148 -5.85 5.28 -12.50
C ARG A 148 -5.57 3.94 -13.17
N ASP A 149 -5.84 3.88 -14.47
CA ASP A 149 -5.70 2.66 -15.27
C ASP A 149 -4.27 2.08 -15.25
N ASP A 150 -3.25 2.93 -15.04
CA ASP A 150 -1.85 2.52 -14.87
C ASP A 150 -1.59 1.65 -13.61
N TYR A 151 -2.45 1.77 -12.58
CA TYR A 151 -2.30 1.08 -11.29
C TYR A 151 -3.33 -0.03 -11.07
N ARG A 152 -4.31 -0.18 -11.98
CA ARG A 152 -5.21 -1.32 -12.00
C ARG A 152 -4.41 -2.57 -12.38
N LYS A 153 -4.22 -3.48 -11.42
CA LYS A 153 -3.69 -4.82 -11.70
C LYS A 153 -4.54 -5.43 -12.83
N PRO A 154 -3.93 -5.99 -13.89
CA PRO A 154 -4.70 -6.66 -14.92
C PRO A 154 -5.54 -7.74 -14.24
N VAL A 155 -6.86 -7.59 -14.32
CA VAL A 155 -7.83 -8.58 -13.84
C VAL A 155 -7.39 -9.90 -14.44
N VAL A 156 -7.01 -10.86 -13.60
CA VAL A 156 -6.72 -12.22 -14.01
C VAL A 156 -8.00 -12.72 -14.68
N GLN A 157 -8.03 -12.65 -16.01
CA GLN A 157 -9.07 -13.27 -16.80
C GLN A 157 -9.12 -14.72 -16.38
N GLU A 158 -10.33 -15.23 -16.14
CA GLU A 158 -10.60 -16.64 -15.87
C GLU A 158 -9.64 -17.54 -16.65
N SER A 159 -9.09 -18.52 -15.95
CA SER A 159 -8.08 -19.42 -16.49
C SER A 159 -8.52 -19.87 -17.88
N PRO A 160 -7.73 -19.67 -18.95
CA PRO A 160 -8.11 -20.10 -20.30
C PRO A 160 -8.46 -21.60 -20.34
N PHE A 161 -8.00 -22.37 -19.36
CA PHE A 161 -8.38 -23.74 -19.12
C PHE A 161 -9.84 -23.93 -18.67
N GLN A 162 -10.41 -23.04 -17.85
CA GLN A 162 -11.81 -23.10 -17.41
C GLN A 162 -12.77 -22.93 -18.59
N ARG A 163 -12.52 -21.96 -19.48
CA ARG A 163 -13.35 -21.78 -20.70
C ARG A 163 -13.30 -22.99 -21.64
N VAL A 164 -12.13 -23.62 -21.76
CA VAL A 164 -11.97 -24.84 -22.57
C VAL A 164 -12.65 -26.03 -21.91
N LEU A 165 -12.54 -26.17 -20.58
CA LEU A 165 -13.21 -27.22 -19.82
C LEU A 165 -14.74 -27.11 -19.93
N ASP A 166 -15.28 -25.91 -19.80
CA ASP A 166 -16.72 -25.65 -19.92
C ASP A 166 -17.23 -25.92 -21.33
N ALA A 167 -16.47 -25.54 -22.35
CA ALA A 167 -16.78 -25.86 -23.74
C ALA A 167 -16.78 -27.37 -24.02
N ILE A 168 -15.83 -28.11 -23.43
CA ILE A 168 -15.75 -29.58 -23.54
C ILE A 168 -16.91 -30.24 -22.79
N LEU A 169 -17.24 -29.79 -21.58
CA LEU A 169 -18.36 -30.31 -20.79
C LEU A 169 -19.69 -30.13 -21.52
N LYS A 170 -19.91 -28.94 -22.09
CA LYS A 170 -21.10 -28.65 -22.89
C LYS A 170 -21.17 -29.54 -24.14
N TRP A 171 -20.05 -29.71 -24.84
CA TRP A 171 -19.98 -30.60 -26.00
C TRP A 171 -20.24 -32.09 -25.64
N ILE A 172 -19.72 -32.57 -24.51
CA ILE A 172 -20.01 -33.92 -24.01
C ILE A 172 -21.50 -34.05 -23.67
N GLN A 173 -22.10 -33.04 -23.03
CA GLN A 173 -23.51 -33.04 -22.68
C GLN A 173 -24.41 -33.06 -23.93
N ASP A 174 -24.03 -32.36 -24.99
CA ASP A 174 -24.76 -32.37 -26.27
C ASP A 174 -24.61 -33.71 -27.02
N LEU A 175 -23.51 -34.44 -26.82
CA LEU A 175 -23.28 -35.78 -27.40
C LEU A 175 -24.03 -36.90 -26.68
N PHE A 176 -24.41 -36.70 -25.42
CA PHE A 176 -25.26 -37.61 -24.66
C PHE A 176 -26.62 -36.95 -24.38
N PRO A 177 -27.51 -36.87 -25.39
CA PRO A 177 -28.90 -36.51 -25.11
C PRO A 177 -29.39 -37.49 -24.03
N SER A 178 -29.98 -36.95 -22.96
CA SER A 178 -30.50 -37.72 -21.84
C SER A 178 -31.57 -38.69 -22.33
N ALA A 179 -31.14 -39.86 -22.78
CA ALA A 179 -31.98 -41.03 -22.78
C ALA A 179 -32.22 -41.31 -21.30
N ALA A 180 -33.42 -40.95 -20.83
CA ALA A 180 -33.94 -41.50 -19.60
C ALA A 180 -33.63 -43.00 -19.62
N PRO A 181 -33.02 -43.57 -18.56
CA PRO A 181 -32.87 -45.02 -18.50
C PRO A 181 -34.28 -45.59 -18.52
N THR A 182 -34.75 -45.99 -19.69
CA THR A 182 -35.94 -46.82 -19.79
C THR A 182 -35.52 -48.14 -19.17
N PRO A 183 -36.10 -48.56 -18.04
CA PRO A 183 -35.89 -49.91 -17.58
C PRO A 183 -36.34 -50.82 -18.73
N VAL A 184 -35.40 -51.56 -19.31
CA VAL A 184 -35.66 -52.59 -20.32
C VAL A 184 -36.29 -53.77 -19.59
N ASP A 185 -37.50 -53.59 -19.10
CA ASP A 185 -38.33 -54.62 -18.46
C ASP A 185 -39.29 -55.27 -19.46
N GLN A 186 -39.18 -54.96 -20.75
CA GLN A 186 -40.07 -55.49 -21.80
C GLN A 186 -39.30 -56.06 -23.00
N ALA A 187 -38.39 -56.98 -22.75
CA ALA A 187 -38.06 -58.07 -23.65
C ALA A 187 -37.40 -59.15 -22.80
N GLY A 188 -37.96 -60.36 -22.77
CA GLY A 188 -37.60 -61.45 -21.83
C GLY A 188 -36.19 -62.05 -21.96
N MET A 189 -35.15 -61.21 -22.05
CA MET A 189 -33.73 -61.59 -22.13
C MET A 189 -32.85 -60.65 -21.27
N PRO A 190 -32.97 -60.68 -19.93
CA PRO A 190 -32.17 -59.83 -19.02
C PRO A 190 -30.66 -60.02 -19.19
N GLN A 191 -30.22 -61.20 -19.66
CA GLN A 191 -28.81 -61.48 -19.90
C GLN A 191 -28.22 -60.66 -21.05
N LEU A 192 -28.99 -60.41 -22.12
CA LEU A 192 -28.50 -59.63 -23.27
C LEU A 192 -28.31 -58.15 -22.92
N ALA A 193 -29.18 -57.58 -22.10
CA ALA A 193 -29.06 -56.19 -21.65
C ALA A 193 -27.80 -55.98 -20.80
N SER A 194 -27.52 -56.89 -19.86
CA SER A 194 -26.30 -56.84 -19.03
C SER A 194 -25.02 -57.07 -19.85
N ILE A 195 -25.06 -57.97 -20.84
CA ILE A 195 -23.93 -58.21 -21.75
C ILE A 195 -23.65 -56.95 -22.57
N LEU A 196 -24.68 -56.31 -23.13
CA LEU A 196 -24.52 -55.11 -23.94
C LEU A 196 -23.99 -53.93 -23.12
N GLN A 197 -24.49 -53.74 -21.89
CA GLN A 197 -23.99 -52.72 -20.98
C GLN A 197 -22.52 -52.96 -20.58
N THR A 198 -22.15 -54.22 -20.33
CA THR A 198 -20.76 -54.60 -20.03
C THR A 198 -19.85 -54.31 -21.23
N LEU A 199 -20.29 -54.64 -22.45
CA LEU A 199 -19.55 -54.33 -23.68
C LEU A 199 -19.37 -52.82 -23.87
N LEU A 200 -20.37 -52.01 -23.51
CA LEU A 200 -20.31 -50.55 -23.58
C LEU A 200 -19.26 -49.97 -22.62
N TYR A 201 -19.22 -50.44 -21.36
CA TYR A 201 -18.19 -50.02 -20.40
C TYR A 201 -16.78 -50.47 -20.78
N VAL A 202 -16.64 -51.70 -21.29
CA VAL A 202 -15.35 -52.20 -21.79
C VAL A 202 -14.88 -51.36 -22.98
N GLY A 203 -15.78 -51.02 -23.91
CA GLY A 203 -15.49 -50.15 -25.03
C GLY A 203 -15.06 -48.74 -24.61
N LEU A 204 -15.77 -48.14 -23.65
CA LEU A 204 -15.45 -46.81 -23.13
C LEU A 204 -14.09 -46.80 -22.40
N THR A 205 -13.82 -47.83 -21.61
CA THR A 205 -12.54 -47.99 -20.90
C THR A 205 -11.38 -48.15 -21.89
N GLY A 206 -11.57 -48.95 -22.94
CA GLY A 206 -10.61 -49.09 -24.03
C GLY A 206 -10.35 -47.77 -24.76
N LEU A 207 -11.40 -46.98 -25.03
CA LEU A 207 -11.28 -45.66 -25.66
C LEU A 207 -10.49 -44.67 -24.78
N LEU A 208 -10.77 -44.63 -23.47
CA LEU A 208 -10.05 -43.77 -22.52
C LEU A 208 -8.56 -44.16 -22.42
N LEU A 209 -8.26 -45.45 -22.35
CA LEU A 209 -6.89 -45.96 -22.38
C LEU A 209 -6.18 -45.62 -23.69
N MET A 210 -6.87 -45.72 -24.83
CA MET A 210 -6.35 -45.33 -26.14
C MET A 210 -6.05 -43.82 -26.20
N LEU A 211 -6.95 -42.97 -25.68
CA LEU A 211 -6.73 -41.53 -25.62
C LEU A 211 -5.57 -41.18 -24.69
N ALA A 212 -5.48 -41.81 -23.51
CA ALA A 212 -4.36 -41.63 -22.59
C ALA A 212 -3.03 -42.06 -23.22
N TRP A 213 -3.00 -43.19 -23.94
CA TRP A 213 -1.81 -43.64 -24.68
C TRP A 213 -1.44 -42.70 -25.82
N ARG A 214 -2.42 -42.21 -26.57
CA ARG A 214 -2.21 -41.24 -27.66
C ARG A 214 -1.71 -39.90 -27.13
N LEU A 215 -2.26 -39.44 -26.00
CA LEU A 215 -1.88 -38.20 -25.34
C LEU A 215 -0.49 -38.30 -24.73
N THR A 216 -0.16 -39.41 -24.06
CA THR A 216 1.20 -39.65 -23.55
C THR A 216 2.20 -39.76 -24.70
N ARG A 217 1.86 -40.38 -25.83
CA ARG A 217 2.71 -40.39 -27.03
C ARG A 217 2.88 -38.99 -27.62
N TYR A 218 1.81 -38.20 -27.72
CA TYR A 218 1.84 -36.82 -28.22
C TYR A 218 2.66 -35.88 -27.34
N LEU A 219 2.46 -35.95 -26.01
CA LEU A 219 3.23 -35.21 -25.02
C LEU A 219 4.69 -35.66 -25.03
N ARG A 220 4.96 -36.96 -25.12
CA ARG A 220 6.32 -37.48 -25.20
C ARG A 220 7.00 -37.07 -26.50
N THR A 221 6.31 -36.97 -27.64
CA THR A 221 6.90 -36.39 -28.87
C THR A 221 7.14 -34.88 -28.81
N ARG A 222 6.42 -34.14 -27.95
CA ARG A 222 6.65 -32.70 -27.72
C ARG A 222 7.71 -32.41 -26.64
N TYR A 223 7.86 -33.28 -25.65
CA TYR A 223 8.90 -33.16 -24.62
C TYR A 223 10.18 -33.93 -24.95
N SER A 224 10.14 -34.89 -25.88
CA SER A 224 11.30 -35.61 -26.43
C SER A 224 11.74 -35.05 -27.78
N SER A 225 11.59 -33.74 -27.96
CA SER A 225 12.18 -32.99 -29.08
C SER A 225 13.02 -31.82 -28.59
N GLU A 226 13.64 -31.98 -27.41
CA GLU A 226 14.71 -31.11 -26.90
C GLU A 226 16.10 -31.72 -27.20
N GLU A 227 16.21 -32.46 -28.30
CA GLU A 227 17.48 -32.83 -28.89
C GLU A 227 17.64 -32.05 -30.21
N LYS A 228 18.41 -30.95 -30.12
CA LYS A 228 19.06 -30.22 -31.21
C LYS A 228 18.14 -29.54 -32.25
N THR A 229 17.55 -28.39 -31.91
CA THR A 229 17.25 -27.36 -32.93
C THR A 229 17.18 -25.96 -32.30
N ALA A 230 18.03 -25.06 -32.81
CA ALA A 230 18.03 -23.61 -32.63
C ALA A 230 17.90 -23.09 -31.19
N LYS A 231 19.05 -22.82 -30.54
CA LYS A 231 19.06 -21.93 -29.37
C LYS A 231 18.45 -20.58 -29.82
N ASP A 232 17.46 -20.11 -29.08
CA ASP A 232 16.91 -18.75 -29.22
C ASP A 232 17.94 -17.74 -28.69
N ASP A 233 17.94 -16.52 -29.21
CA ASP A 233 18.86 -15.48 -28.77
C ASP A 233 18.65 -15.18 -27.28
N ARG A 234 19.76 -15.15 -26.51
CA ARG A 234 19.71 -14.93 -25.06
C ARG A 234 19.74 -13.43 -24.78
N VAL A 235 18.68 -12.88 -24.21
CA VAL A 235 18.65 -11.46 -23.81
C VAL A 235 19.03 -11.33 -22.33
N VAL A 236 20.14 -10.65 -22.06
CA VAL A 236 20.71 -10.47 -20.71
C VAL A 236 21.09 -8.99 -20.52
N LEU A 237 20.57 -8.35 -19.46
CA LEU A 237 20.91 -6.96 -19.09
C LEU A 237 20.84 -5.95 -20.26
N GLY A 238 19.91 -6.15 -21.19
CA GLY A 238 19.71 -5.28 -22.36
C GLY A 238 20.59 -5.60 -23.57
N GLU A 239 21.48 -6.59 -23.46
CA GLU A 239 22.26 -7.14 -24.58
C GLU A 239 21.58 -8.38 -25.14
N THR A 240 21.49 -8.47 -26.47
CA THR A 240 21.09 -9.69 -27.17
C THR A 240 22.35 -10.47 -27.51
N ILE A 241 22.50 -11.63 -26.89
CA ILE A 241 23.62 -12.54 -27.11
C ILE A 241 23.15 -13.61 -28.08
N ALA A 242 23.82 -13.69 -29.22
CA ALA A 242 23.53 -14.70 -30.21
C ALA A 242 23.68 -16.09 -29.59
N ALA A 243 22.75 -16.96 -29.99
CA ALA A 243 22.56 -18.24 -29.36
C ALA A 243 23.78 -19.18 -29.49
N ASP A 244 24.60 -18.98 -30.51
CA ASP A 244 25.84 -19.69 -30.83
C ASP A 244 27.04 -19.30 -29.94
N VAL A 245 26.99 -18.14 -29.27
CA VAL A 245 28.12 -17.67 -28.46
C VAL A 245 28.25 -18.47 -27.17
N SER A 246 29.34 -19.21 -27.01
CA SER A 246 29.62 -19.94 -25.76
C SER A 246 29.85 -18.97 -24.59
N PRO A 247 29.39 -19.28 -23.36
CA PRO A 247 29.77 -18.49 -22.18
C PRO A 247 31.29 -18.38 -21.99
N SER A 248 32.05 -19.41 -22.37
CA SER A 248 33.52 -19.36 -22.40
C SER A 248 34.06 -18.30 -23.36
N GLY A 249 33.44 -18.15 -24.54
CA GLY A 249 33.82 -17.12 -25.51
C GLY A 249 33.52 -15.70 -25.02
N LEU A 250 32.42 -15.52 -24.27
CA LEU A 250 32.14 -14.23 -23.60
C LEU A 250 33.19 -13.92 -22.53
N LEU A 251 33.70 -14.93 -21.82
CA LEU A 251 34.77 -14.76 -20.84
C LEU A 251 36.12 -14.42 -21.53
N ASP A 252 36.44 -15.06 -22.65
CA ASP A 252 37.64 -14.73 -23.44
C ASP A 252 37.58 -13.28 -23.96
N GLU A 253 36.40 -12.81 -24.39
CA GLU A 253 36.19 -11.42 -24.77
C GLU A 253 36.37 -10.48 -23.57
N ALA A 254 35.86 -10.86 -22.39
CA ALA A 254 36.10 -10.12 -21.16
C ALA A 254 37.59 -10.02 -20.81
N GLU A 255 38.37 -11.09 -20.98
CA GLU A 255 39.82 -11.04 -20.80
C GLU A 255 40.51 -10.11 -21.79
N SER A 256 40.06 -10.09 -23.05
CA SER A 256 40.62 -9.18 -24.05
C SER A 256 40.39 -7.71 -23.69
N LEU A 257 39.20 -7.38 -23.16
CA LEU A 257 38.85 -6.05 -22.67
C LEU A 257 39.71 -5.67 -21.45
N ALA A 258 39.95 -6.61 -20.54
CA ALA A 258 40.80 -6.38 -19.38
C ALA A 258 42.25 -6.06 -19.80
N ARG A 259 42.80 -6.80 -20.78
CA ARG A 259 44.15 -6.55 -21.33
C ARG A 259 44.25 -5.21 -22.05
N ALA A 260 43.15 -4.72 -22.63
CA ALA A 260 43.06 -3.40 -23.25
C ALA A 260 42.93 -2.25 -22.23
N GLY A 261 42.81 -2.55 -20.93
CA GLY A 261 42.59 -1.56 -19.87
C GLY A 261 41.12 -1.17 -19.69
N GLU A 262 40.21 -1.74 -20.47
CA GLU A 262 38.77 -1.50 -20.41
C GLU A 262 38.10 -2.36 -19.32
N LEU A 263 38.57 -2.19 -18.08
CA LEU A 263 38.25 -3.08 -16.95
C LEU A 263 36.76 -3.09 -16.60
N ARG A 264 36.08 -1.94 -16.70
CA ARG A 264 34.63 -1.86 -16.46
C ARG A 264 33.83 -2.69 -17.48
N LEU A 265 34.25 -2.66 -18.74
CA LEU A 265 33.63 -3.46 -19.80
C LEU A 265 33.96 -4.95 -19.61
N ALA A 266 35.20 -5.27 -19.21
CA ALA A 266 35.59 -6.63 -18.86
C ALA A 266 34.70 -7.21 -17.76
N ILE A 267 34.52 -6.50 -16.64
CA ILE A 267 33.66 -6.91 -15.52
C ILE A 267 32.21 -7.13 -15.99
N ARG A 268 31.66 -6.20 -16.79
CA ARG A 268 30.31 -6.35 -17.35
C ARG A 268 30.20 -7.61 -18.21
N LYS A 269 31.14 -7.81 -19.12
CA LYS A 269 31.15 -8.95 -20.03
C LYS A 269 31.33 -10.28 -19.28
N GLY A 270 32.20 -10.31 -18.27
CA GLY A 270 32.40 -11.47 -17.39
C GLY A 270 31.16 -11.81 -16.56
N TYR A 271 30.43 -10.80 -16.07
CA TYR A 271 29.17 -11.03 -15.37
C TYR A 271 28.08 -11.58 -16.30
N VAL A 272 27.99 -11.07 -17.53
CA VAL A 272 27.10 -11.61 -18.56
C VAL A 272 27.46 -13.06 -18.88
N ALA A 273 28.75 -13.38 -19.03
CA ALA A 273 29.23 -14.74 -19.21
C ALA A 273 28.80 -15.67 -18.06
N LEU A 274 28.84 -15.18 -16.81
CA LEU A 274 28.39 -15.96 -15.65
C LEU A 274 26.90 -16.27 -15.70
N LEU A 275 26.07 -15.28 -16.04
CA LEU A 275 24.62 -15.50 -16.18
C LEU A 275 24.32 -16.51 -17.30
N CYS A 276 25.05 -16.45 -18.42
CA CYS A 276 24.93 -17.44 -19.48
C CYS A 276 25.34 -18.85 -19.02
N GLU A 277 26.45 -19.01 -18.28
CA GLU A 277 26.86 -20.30 -17.69
C GLU A 277 25.78 -20.87 -16.75
N LEU A 278 25.25 -20.05 -15.85
CA LEU A 278 24.22 -20.50 -14.90
C LEU A 278 22.92 -20.90 -15.61
N ASN A 279 22.58 -20.21 -16.70
CA ASN A 279 21.44 -20.56 -17.54
C ASN A 279 21.67 -21.86 -18.32
N ASP A 280 22.85 -22.03 -18.90
CA ASP A 280 23.22 -23.25 -19.63
C ASP A 280 23.22 -24.47 -18.68
N ARG A 281 23.52 -24.27 -17.39
CA ARG A 281 23.38 -25.28 -16.31
C ARG A 281 21.94 -25.44 -15.77
N ARG A 282 20.96 -24.74 -16.33
CA ARG A 282 19.55 -24.72 -15.89
C ARG A 282 19.37 -24.30 -14.41
N LEU A 283 20.29 -23.48 -13.88
CA LEU A 283 20.23 -22.97 -12.50
C LEU A 283 19.41 -21.70 -12.40
N ILE A 284 19.43 -20.88 -13.45
CA ILE A 284 18.62 -19.68 -13.64
C ILE A 284 17.96 -19.72 -15.03
N ALA A 285 16.96 -18.87 -15.25
CA ALA A 285 16.37 -18.65 -16.57
C ALA A 285 16.59 -17.19 -17.00
N LEU A 286 17.23 -16.96 -18.14
CA LEU A 286 17.46 -15.61 -18.65
C LEU A 286 16.16 -15.02 -19.20
N ALA A 287 15.91 -13.74 -18.92
CA ALA A 287 14.80 -13.01 -19.50
C ALA A 287 15.10 -11.51 -19.51
N ARG A 288 14.60 -10.80 -20.54
CA ARG A 288 14.80 -9.35 -20.74
C ARG A 288 14.38 -8.50 -19.53
N HIS A 289 13.35 -8.93 -18.80
CA HIS A 289 12.77 -8.18 -17.68
C HIS A 289 13.40 -8.53 -16.32
N LYS A 290 14.32 -9.50 -16.26
CA LYS A 290 14.93 -9.91 -14.99
C LYS A 290 16.03 -8.97 -14.56
N THR A 291 16.01 -8.63 -13.28
CA THR A 291 17.03 -7.83 -12.60
C THR A 291 18.07 -8.73 -11.92
N ASN A 292 19.21 -8.16 -11.50
CA ASN A 292 20.22 -8.87 -10.69
C ASN A 292 19.60 -9.51 -9.43
N ARG A 293 18.66 -8.82 -8.79
CA ARG A 293 17.95 -9.32 -7.61
C ARG A 293 17.06 -10.53 -7.93
N ASP A 294 16.51 -10.59 -9.14
CA ASP A 294 15.73 -11.75 -9.59
C ASP A 294 16.62 -12.98 -9.78
N TYR A 295 17.81 -12.81 -10.35
CA TYR A 295 18.77 -13.91 -10.47
C TYR A 295 19.26 -14.42 -9.12
N LEU A 296 19.45 -13.52 -8.13
CA LEU A 296 19.78 -13.93 -6.76
C LEU A 296 18.66 -14.77 -6.13
N ARG A 297 17.40 -14.41 -6.40
CA ARG A 297 16.24 -15.16 -5.92
C ARG A 297 16.17 -16.56 -6.53
N ASP A 298 16.53 -16.72 -7.81
CA ASP A 298 16.55 -18.02 -8.50
C ASP A 298 17.52 -19.02 -7.82
N VAL A 299 18.56 -18.52 -7.15
CA VAL A 299 19.61 -19.34 -6.53
C VAL A 299 19.60 -19.33 -5.00
N ASN A 300 18.59 -18.70 -4.36
CA ASN A 300 18.50 -18.46 -2.90
C ASN A 300 18.62 -19.70 -1.99
N LYS A 301 18.42 -20.91 -2.50
CA LYS A 301 18.55 -22.18 -1.74
C LYS A 301 19.69 -23.07 -2.24
N ARG A 302 20.56 -22.54 -3.10
CA ARG A 302 21.67 -23.28 -3.72
C ARG A 302 22.98 -22.93 -3.00
N PRO A 303 23.96 -23.85 -2.93
CA PRO A 303 25.25 -23.59 -2.30
C PRO A 303 26.04 -22.40 -2.88
N LEU A 304 25.73 -22.01 -4.12
CA LEU A 304 26.37 -20.89 -4.82
C LEU A 304 25.84 -19.50 -4.39
N PHE A 305 24.74 -19.41 -3.62
CA PHE A 305 24.04 -18.15 -3.35
C PHE A 305 24.96 -17.06 -2.78
N ASP A 306 25.74 -17.38 -1.74
CA ASP A 306 26.61 -16.39 -1.10
C ASP A 306 27.67 -15.85 -2.04
N ASP A 307 28.28 -16.71 -2.85
CA ASP A 307 29.32 -16.30 -3.80
C ASP A 307 28.71 -15.49 -4.95
N PHE A 308 27.53 -15.91 -5.43
CA PHE A 308 26.79 -15.20 -6.44
C PHE A 308 26.30 -13.83 -5.96
N ARG A 309 25.96 -13.70 -4.67
CA ARG A 309 25.63 -12.41 -4.04
C ARG A 309 26.84 -11.48 -4.00
N VAL A 310 28.01 -12.01 -3.63
CA VAL A 310 29.25 -11.22 -3.57
C VAL A 310 29.66 -10.74 -4.97
N ILE A 311 29.68 -11.62 -5.98
CA ILE A 311 30.07 -11.22 -7.33
C ILE A 311 29.04 -10.28 -7.98
N THR A 312 27.74 -10.47 -7.73
CA THR A 312 26.69 -9.53 -8.18
C THR A 312 26.91 -8.15 -7.55
N GLY A 313 27.26 -8.08 -6.26
CA GLY A 313 27.59 -6.81 -5.60
C GLY A 313 28.86 -6.15 -6.14
N ALA A 314 29.89 -6.93 -6.50
CA ALA A 314 31.07 -6.41 -7.19
C ALA A 314 30.71 -5.82 -8.56
N PHE A 315 29.96 -6.57 -9.38
CA PHE A 315 29.45 -6.09 -10.66
C PHE A 315 28.66 -4.78 -10.50
N GLU A 316 27.72 -4.71 -9.56
CA GLU A 316 26.90 -3.52 -9.32
C GLU A 316 27.74 -2.30 -8.92
N ARG A 317 28.77 -2.49 -8.08
CA ARG A 317 29.68 -1.42 -7.67
C ARG A 317 30.49 -0.87 -8.84
N HIS A 318 31.03 -1.71 -9.71
CA HIS A 318 31.84 -1.25 -10.86
C HIS A 318 30.99 -0.75 -12.03
N TRP A 319 29.80 -1.32 -12.23
CA TRP A 319 28.95 -0.98 -13.36
C TRP A 319 28.00 0.19 -13.09
N TYR A 320 27.47 0.31 -11.87
CA TYR A 320 26.56 1.41 -11.49
C TYR A 320 27.19 2.43 -10.54
N GLY A 321 28.31 2.10 -9.89
CA GLY A 321 29.04 3.04 -9.04
C GLY A 321 30.06 3.90 -9.79
N ASP A 322 30.46 5.00 -9.16
CA ASP A 322 31.42 5.98 -9.69
C ASP A 322 32.89 5.62 -9.38
N HIS A 323 33.17 4.35 -9.06
CA HIS A 323 34.50 3.91 -8.66
C HIS A 323 35.33 3.58 -9.90
N GLY A 324 36.49 4.23 -10.04
CA GLY A 324 37.49 3.88 -11.04
C GLY A 324 37.93 2.43 -10.85
N SER A 325 37.89 1.64 -11.93
CA SER A 325 38.32 0.23 -11.89
C SER A 325 39.83 0.16 -12.06
N ALA A 326 40.52 -0.52 -11.14
CA ALA A 326 41.95 -0.81 -11.19
C ALA A 326 42.19 -2.25 -11.68
N ALA A 327 43.39 -2.54 -12.19
CA ALA A 327 43.69 -3.86 -12.77
C ALA A 327 43.35 -5.02 -11.81
N GLY A 328 43.67 -4.87 -10.52
CA GLY A 328 43.35 -5.86 -9.49
C GLY A 328 41.86 -6.19 -9.33
N ASP A 329 40.97 -5.28 -9.73
CA ASP A 329 39.52 -5.51 -9.64
C ASP A 329 39.07 -6.61 -10.63
N TRP A 330 39.73 -6.72 -11.79
CA TRP A 330 39.45 -7.78 -12.75
C TRP A 330 39.95 -9.14 -12.24
N GLU A 331 41.15 -9.20 -11.66
CA GLU A 331 41.65 -10.41 -11.03
C GLU A 331 40.72 -10.90 -9.91
N GLU A 332 40.30 -10.01 -9.00
CA GLU A 332 39.35 -10.33 -7.94
C GLU A 332 38.01 -10.82 -8.51
N PHE A 333 37.49 -10.13 -9.54
CA PHE A 333 36.26 -10.52 -10.22
C PHE A 333 36.34 -11.92 -10.84
N ARG A 334 37.48 -12.25 -11.48
CA ARG A 334 37.73 -13.56 -12.09
C ARG A 334 37.84 -14.67 -11.04
N GLU A 335 38.43 -14.39 -9.88
CA GLU A 335 38.45 -15.34 -8.76
C GLU A 335 37.05 -15.60 -8.19
N MET A 336 36.24 -14.55 -8.03
CA MET A 336 34.84 -14.69 -7.62
C MET A 336 34.01 -15.47 -8.64
N TYR A 337 34.26 -15.26 -9.94
CA TYR A 337 33.63 -15.98 -11.04
C TYR A 337 33.90 -17.49 -10.95
N SER A 338 35.17 -17.89 -10.83
CA SER A 338 35.57 -19.29 -10.79
C SER A 338 35.02 -20.01 -9.55
N ARG A 339 35.09 -19.38 -8.38
CA ARG A 339 34.53 -19.88 -7.11
C ARG A 339 33.01 -20.08 -7.21
N THR A 340 32.30 -19.13 -7.81
CA THR A 340 30.84 -19.24 -8.01
C THR A 340 30.50 -20.44 -8.91
N LEU A 341 31.25 -20.63 -10.00
CA LEU A 341 31.05 -21.76 -10.92
C LEU A 341 31.40 -23.12 -10.32
N GLU A 342 32.37 -23.17 -9.41
CA GLU A 342 32.72 -24.39 -8.69
C GLU A 342 31.56 -24.86 -7.80
N LYS A 343 30.97 -23.95 -7.02
CA LYS A 343 29.77 -24.25 -6.21
C LYS A 343 28.50 -24.47 -7.02
N ALA A 344 28.51 -24.05 -8.29
CA ALA A 344 27.44 -24.31 -9.25
C ALA A 344 27.54 -25.69 -9.91
N ARG A 345 28.59 -26.49 -9.65
CA ARG A 345 28.66 -27.87 -10.15
C ARG A 345 27.58 -28.74 -9.50
N PRO A 346 26.86 -29.57 -10.27
CA PRO A 346 25.91 -30.50 -9.69
C PRO A 346 26.65 -31.46 -8.74
N GLN A 347 26.18 -31.57 -7.50
CA GLN A 347 26.61 -32.65 -6.61
C GLN A 347 26.20 -33.95 -7.30
N SER A 348 27.17 -34.72 -7.78
CA SER A 348 26.93 -36.06 -8.31
C SER A 348 26.17 -36.85 -7.26
N ALA A 349 24.93 -37.23 -7.58
CA ALA A 349 24.15 -38.16 -6.79
C ALA A 349 24.98 -39.43 -6.60
N ASN A 350 25.30 -39.72 -5.34
CA ASN A 350 25.87 -40.99 -4.91
C ASN A 350 24.74 -41.92 -4.49
#